data_AF-A0A1M7RXR4-F1
#
_entry.id   AF-A0A1M7RXR4-F1
#
_cell.length_a   1.000
_cell.length_b   1.000
_cell.length_c   1.000
_cell.angle_alpha   90.00
_cell.angle_beta   90.00
_cell.angle_gamma   90.00
#
_symmetry.space_group_name_H-M   'P 1'
#
loop_
_entity.id
_entity.type
_entity.pdbx_description
1 polymer ?
#
loop_
_entity_poly.entity_id
_entity_poly.type
_entity_poly.pdbx_seq_one_letter_code
_entity_poly.pdbx_strand_id
1 'polypeptide(L)'
;MRKFVVALLLLLSVAFFAAKIADIYKVKEGETVEATGIVLAPVGVLGTLTTYIQDETAGIMLYGNRLPADLKVGQVIKVVGKTKIYYDILEIIPDKVEIIGTATPTAVELKDGDFKKYLSNLVNVVGTVKSVEKYQFTVKTDKFEILIYIRKEVPFNVSTLKVGDKVSVTGVMYLYKGMYEILPRTPEDIKKF
;
A
#
# COMPACT_ATOMS: atom_id res chain seq x y z
N MET A 1 51.61 32.27 16.97
CA MET A 1 51.23 30.91 17.43
C MET A 1 50.04 31.09 18.35
N ARG A 2 48.86 30.47 18.26
CA ARG A 2 48.31 29.35 17.50
C ARG A 2 46.78 29.58 17.58
N LYS A 3 46.06 29.75 16.47
CA LYS A 3 44.60 29.97 16.50
C LYS A 3 43.92 28.65 16.84
N PHE A 4 43.19 28.60 17.96
CA PHE A 4 42.31 27.47 18.28
C PHE A 4 41.04 27.62 17.45
N VAL A 5 40.88 26.76 16.45
CA VAL A 5 39.59 26.54 15.78
C VAL A 5 38.90 25.43 16.56
N VAL A 6 37.86 25.78 17.30
CA VAL A 6 36.94 24.80 17.90
C VAL A 6 35.94 24.43 16.81
N ALA A 7 36.11 23.27 16.20
CA ALA A 7 35.11 22.69 15.31
C ALA A 7 33.98 22.11 16.18
N LEU A 8 32.86 22.84 16.25
CA LEU A 8 31.63 22.35 16.86
C LEU A 8 30.99 21.32 15.92
N LEU A 9 31.24 20.04 16.17
CA LEU A 9 30.53 18.95 15.51
C LEU A 9 29.07 18.96 16.02
N LEU A 10 28.13 19.49 15.24
CA LEU A 10 26.71 19.25 15.47
C LEU A 10 26.43 17.78 15.16
N LEU A 11 26.38 16.95 16.20
CA LEU A 11 25.75 15.63 16.12
C LEU A 11 24.24 15.88 16.00
N LEU A 12 23.73 15.85 14.78
CA LEU A 12 22.29 15.76 14.53
C LEU A 12 21.84 14.39 15.09
N SER A 13 21.34 14.36 16.32
CA SER A 13 20.68 13.19 16.86
C SER A 13 19.38 13.00 16.08
N VAL A 14 19.38 12.10 15.10
CA VAL A 14 18.14 11.62 14.50
C VAL A 14 17.46 10.79 15.59
N ALA A 15 16.54 11.42 16.31
CA ALA A 15 15.67 10.70 17.24
C ALA A 15 14.76 9.81 16.39
N PHE A 16 15.05 8.51 16.36
CA PHE A 16 14.17 7.51 15.77
C PHE A 16 12.97 7.33 16.69
N PHE A 17 11.93 8.15 16.48
CA PHE A 17 10.58 7.81 16.93
C PHE A 17 10.11 6.63 16.09
N ALA A 18 9.51 5.61 16.71
CA ALA A 18 8.71 4.65 15.97
C ALA A 18 7.57 5.44 15.32
N ALA A 19 7.70 5.73 14.03
CA ALA A 19 6.79 6.61 13.33
C ALA A 19 5.56 5.84 12.88
N LYS A 20 4.37 6.38 13.18
CA LYS A 20 3.13 5.96 12.54
C LYS A 20 3.26 6.19 11.04
N ILE A 21 2.74 5.29 10.23
CA ILE A 21 2.84 5.38 8.77
C ILE A 21 2.21 6.69 8.28
N ALA A 22 1.12 7.15 8.90
CA ALA A 22 0.51 8.45 8.55
C ALA A 22 1.46 9.66 8.72
N ASP A 23 2.44 9.58 9.63
CA ASP A 23 3.41 10.67 9.82
C ASP A 23 4.47 10.70 8.71
N ILE A 24 4.71 9.58 8.02
CA ILE A 24 5.62 9.51 6.87
C ILE A 24 5.09 10.34 5.70
N TYR A 25 3.77 10.48 5.56
CA TYR A 25 3.17 11.34 4.54
C TYR A 25 3.40 12.84 4.78
N LYS A 26 3.98 13.23 5.93
CA LYS A 26 4.32 14.62 6.26
C LYS A 26 5.81 14.92 6.06
N VAL A 27 6.64 13.90 5.82
CA VAL A 27 8.07 14.10 5.57
C VAL A 27 8.33 14.43 4.10
N LYS A 28 9.51 14.99 3.81
CA LYS A 28 9.93 15.29 2.43
C LYS A 28 10.38 14.01 1.73
N GLU A 29 10.35 14.03 0.40
CA GLU A 29 11.01 13.02 -0.43
C GLU A 29 12.52 12.98 -0.14
N GLY A 30 13.13 11.80 -0.16
CA GLY A 30 14.56 11.56 0.06
C GLY A 30 14.97 11.38 1.53
N GLU A 31 14.06 11.67 2.46
CA GLU A 31 14.26 11.51 3.90
C GLU A 31 14.32 10.03 4.29
N THR A 32 15.18 9.72 5.26
CA THR A 32 15.24 8.38 5.85
C THR A 32 14.18 8.24 6.92
N VAL A 33 13.35 7.21 6.79
CA VAL A 33 12.23 6.92 7.69
C VAL A 33 12.31 5.48 8.22
N GLU A 34 11.66 5.27 9.36
CA GLU A 34 11.40 3.95 9.91
C GLU A 34 9.88 3.73 9.98
N ALA A 35 9.40 2.60 9.49
CA ALA A 35 8.00 2.21 9.52
C ALA A 35 7.87 0.81 10.11
N THR A 36 6.86 0.58 10.96
CA THR A 36 6.44 -0.75 11.35
C THR A 36 5.03 -0.99 10.84
N GLY A 37 4.80 -2.11 10.15
CA GLY A 37 3.48 -2.41 9.62
C GLY A 37 3.30 -3.84 9.17
N ILE A 38 2.03 -4.22 8.97
CA ILE A 38 1.59 -5.53 8.56
C ILE A 38 1.64 -5.62 7.03
N VAL A 39 2.33 -6.62 6.50
CA VAL A 39 2.43 -6.89 5.06
C VAL A 39 1.05 -7.23 4.49
N LEU A 40 0.66 -6.53 3.42
CA LEU A 40 -0.65 -6.66 2.79
C LEU A 40 -0.69 -7.67 1.66
N ALA A 41 0.37 -7.77 0.87
CA ALA A 41 0.46 -8.61 -0.32
C ALA A 41 1.88 -9.23 -0.44
N PRO A 42 2.05 -10.44 -1.00
CA PRO A 42 3.37 -10.95 -1.29
C PRO A 42 4.10 -10.07 -2.29
N VAL A 43 5.44 -10.03 -2.20
CA VAL A 43 6.27 -9.25 -3.13
C VAL A 43 6.05 -9.77 -4.56
N GLY A 44 5.81 -8.85 -5.51
CA GLY A 44 5.62 -9.21 -6.92
C GLY A 44 4.17 -9.40 -7.35
N VAL A 45 3.24 -9.65 -6.41
CA VAL A 45 1.82 -9.94 -6.76
C VAL A 45 1.10 -8.69 -7.26
N LEU A 46 1.33 -7.54 -6.64
CA LEU A 46 0.66 -6.28 -7.01
C LEU A 46 1.55 -5.33 -7.85
N GLY A 47 2.80 -5.72 -8.10
CA GLY A 47 3.82 -4.95 -8.79
C GLY A 47 5.20 -5.59 -8.59
N THR A 48 6.06 -5.47 -9.60
CA THR A 48 7.42 -6.02 -9.55
C THR A 48 8.24 -5.35 -8.44
N LEU A 49 8.85 -6.16 -7.56
CA LEU A 49 9.60 -5.67 -6.39
C LEU A 49 8.77 -4.76 -5.47
N THR A 50 7.44 -4.96 -5.46
CA THR A 50 6.51 -4.15 -4.66
C THR A 50 5.82 -5.02 -3.63
N THR A 51 5.68 -4.47 -2.42
CA THR A 51 4.67 -4.88 -1.43
C THR A 51 4.10 -3.63 -0.77
N TYR A 52 3.19 -3.82 0.18
CA TYR A 52 2.59 -2.75 0.97
C TYR A 52 2.55 -3.19 2.41
N ILE A 53 2.68 -2.22 3.32
CA ILE A 53 2.44 -2.42 4.75
C ILE A 53 1.38 -1.45 5.24
N GLN A 54 0.65 -1.82 6.28
CA GLN A 54 -0.23 -0.90 7.00
C GLN A 54 -0.02 -0.97 8.51
N ASP A 55 -0.33 0.12 9.19
CA ASP A 55 -0.58 0.16 10.62
C ASP A 55 -2.04 0.61 10.87
N GLU A 56 -2.37 1.01 12.09
CA GLU A 56 -3.70 1.51 12.44
C GLU A 56 -4.03 2.89 11.84
N THR A 57 -3.05 3.56 11.21
CA THR A 57 -3.13 4.95 10.77
C THR A 57 -3.12 5.12 9.26
N ALA A 58 -2.34 4.32 8.54
CA ALA A 58 -2.24 4.37 7.08
C ALA A 58 -1.55 3.12 6.50
N GLY A 59 -1.68 2.95 5.18
CA GLY A 59 -0.85 2.07 4.38
C GLY A 59 0.27 2.83 3.68
N ILE A 60 1.34 2.14 3.32
CA ILE A 60 2.42 2.68 2.48
C ILE A 60 3.01 1.60 1.57
N MET A 61 3.37 2.00 0.36
CA MET A 61 4.05 1.13 -0.59
C MET A 61 5.52 0.97 -0.21
N LEU A 62 6.03 -0.25 -0.35
CA LEU A 62 7.46 -0.54 -0.34
C LEU A 62 7.89 -0.97 -1.75
N TYR A 63 8.95 -0.36 -2.27
CA TYR A 63 9.48 -0.69 -3.59
C TYR A 63 11.00 -0.88 -3.53
N GLY A 64 11.50 -2.05 -3.91
CA GLY A 64 12.94 -2.25 -4.02
C GLY A 64 13.41 -3.70 -3.99
N ASN A 65 14.64 -3.90 -4.41
CA ASN A 65 15.30 -5.20 -4.50
C ASN A 65 15.74 -5.79 -3.14
N ARG A 66 15.70 -5.01 -2.06
CA ARG A 66 16.02 -5.46 -0.70
C ARG A 66 14.82 -6.04 0.06
N LEU A 67 13.64 -6.07 -0.57
CA LEU A 67 12.50 -6.78 -0.01
C LEU A 67 12.77 -8.29 -0.04
N PRO A 68 12.63 -9.01 1.09
CA PRO A 68 12.70 -10.46 1.08
C PRO A 68 11.62 -11.05 0.18
N ALA A 69 12.01 -11.92 -0.76
CA ALA A 69 11.10 -12.50 -1.74
C ALA A 69 10.02 -13.38 -1.10
N ASP A 70 10.26 -13.87 0.11
CA ASP A 70 9.38 -14.75 0.88
C ASP A 70 8.51 -14.02 1.91
N LEU A 71 8.43 -12.68 1.88
CA LEU A 71 7.51 -11.92 2.72
C LEU A 71 6.06 -12.37 2.49
N LYS A 72 5.38 -12.68 3.59
CA LYS A 72 4.00 -13.20 3.59
C LYS A 72 3.04 -12.17 4.15
N VAL A 73 1.82 -12.19 3.61
CA VAL A 73 0.70 -11.42 4.17
C VAL A 73 0.54 -11.73 5.65
N GLY A 74 0.34 -10.70 6.46
CA GLY A 74 0.18 -10.81 7.91
C GLY A 74 1.48 -10.85 8.70
N GLN A 75 2.66 -10.88 8.07
CA GLN A 75 3.90 -10.60 8.79
C GLN A 75 3.95 -9.12 9.18
N VAL A 76 4.38 -8.85 10.42
CA VAL A 76 4.71 -7.49 10.86
C VAL A 76 6.19 -7.28 10.60
N ILE A 77 6.51 -6.25 9.82
CA ILE A 77 7.88 -5.90 9.49
C ILE A 77 8.20 -4.50 9.98
N LYS A 78 9.45 -4.33 10.42
CA LYS A 78 10.09 -3.04 10.64
C LYS A 78 10.98 -2.75 9.43
N VAL A 79 10.79 -1.59 8.82
CA VAL A 79 11.48 -1.17 7.60
C VAL A 79 12.18 0.15 7.86
N VAL A 80 13.45 0.23 7.50
CA VAL A 80 14.20 1.48 7.40
C VAL A 80 14.53 1.70 5.94
N GLY A 81 14.30 2.90 5.43
CA GLY A 81 14.54 3.22 4.03
C GLY A 81 14.36 4.70 3.71
N LYS A 82 14.45 5.05 2.43
CA LYS A 82 14.25 6.42 1.96
C LYS A 82 12.87 6.61 1.35
N THR A 83 12.22 7.74 1.60
CA THR A 83 11.01 8.12 0.89
C THR A 83 11.32 8.48 -0.56
N LYS A 84 10.41 8.12 -1.46
CA LYS A 84 10.43 8.48 -2.87
C LYS A 84 9.01 8.75 -3.34
N ILE A 85 8.83 9.70 -4.25
CA ILE A 85 7.56 9.90 -4.92
C ILE A 85 7.70 9.37 -6.35
N TYR A 86 6.84 8.44 -6.73
CA TYR A 86 6.85 7.87 -8.06
C TYR A 86 5.41 7.78 -8.59
N TYR A 87 5.15 8.48 -9.71
CA TYR A 87 3.80 8.66 -10.27
C TYR A 87 2.76 9.05 -9.22
N ASP A 88 3.07 10.09 -8.43
CA ASP A 88 2.20 10.63 -7.37
C ASP A 88 1.90 9.69 -6.20
N ILE A 89 2.63 8.56 -6.10
CA ILE A 89 2.57 7.65 -4.96
C ILE A 89 3.84 7.83 -4.12
N LEU A 90 3.65 8.07 -2.81
CA LEU A 90 4.72 8.01 -1.83
C LEU A 90 5.05 6.53 -1.53
N GLU A 91 6.32 6.18 -1.69
CA GLU A 91 6.87 4.85 -1.43
C GLU A 91 8.09 4.94 -0.51
N ILE A 92 8.39 3.84 0.21
CA ILE A 92 9.68 3.66 0.90
C ILE A 92 10.54 2.73 0.04
N ILE A 93 11.75 3.16 -0.26
CA ILE A 93 12.82 2.33 -0.83
C ILE A 93 13.57 1.67 0.33
N PRO A 94 13.37 0.36 0.59
CA PRO A 94 13.90 -0.27 1.81
C PRO A 94 15.42 -0.41 1.77
N ASP A 95 16.08 -0.01 2.84
CA ASP A 95 17.49 -0.29 3.12
C ASP A 95 17.65 -1.54 3.98
N LYS A 96 16.79 -1.68 5.00
CA LYS A 96 16.73 -2.81 5.93
C LYS A 96 15.27 -3.20 6.14
N VAL A 97 15.00 -4.50 6.15
CA VAL A 97 13.70 -5.09 6.51
C VAL A 97 13.94 -6.15 7.58
N GLU A 98 13.15 -6.10 8.64
CA GLU A 98 13.21 -7.04 9.75
C GLU A 98 11.80 -7.54 10.07
N ILE A 99 11.59 -8.85 10.07
CA ILE A 99 10.32 -9.47 10.48
C ILE A 99 10.32 -9.54 12.00
N ILE A 100 9.33 -8.90 12.62
CA ILE A 100 9.25 -8.74 14.09
C ILE A 100 7.99 -9.38 14.70
N GLY A 101 7.13 -9.98 13.88
CA GLY A 101 5.94 -10.67 14.38
C GLY A 101 4.91 -10.98 13.30
N THR A 102 3.68 -11.24 13.73
CA THR A 102 2.53 -11.46 12.86
C THR A 102 1.29 -10.77 13.41
N ALA A 103 0.39 -10.37 12.51
CA ALA A 103 -0.89 -9.77 12.80
C ALA A 103 -1.85 -9.96 11.61
N THR A 104 -3.14 -9.70 11.82
CA THR A 104 -4.14 -9.78 10.74
C THR A 104 -4.35 -8.40 10.13
N PRO A 105 -4.08 -8.20 8.82
CA PRO A 105 -4.42 -6.96 8.14
C PRO A 105 -5.93 -6.67 8.24
N THR A 106 -6.29 -5.43 8.54
CA THR A 106 -7.70 -5.02 8.61
C THR A 106 -8.01 -4.10 7.45
N ALA A 107 -9.02 -4.45 6.65
CA ALA A 107 -9.47 -3.62 5.55
C ALA A 107 -10.34 -2.47 6.08
N VAL A 108 -10.13 -1.27 5.54
CA VAL A 108 -10.99 -0.12 5.82
C VAL A 108 -12.14 -0.09 4.80
N GLU A 109 -13.37 0.00 5.27
CA GLU A 109 -14.54 0.16 4.40
C GLU A 109 -14.52 1.53 3.70
N LEU A 110 -14.69 1.53 2.38
CA LEU A 110 -14.84 2.77 1.61
C LEU A 110 -16.24 3.36 1.81
N LYS A 111 -16.30 4.57 2.38
CA LYS A 111 -17.56 5.25 2.74
C LYS A 111 -17.96 6.37 1.80
N ASP A 112 -17.03 6.84 0.98
CA ASP A 112 -17.16 7.97 0.07
C ASP A 112 -16.14 7.85 -1.09
N GLY A 113 -16.24 8.75 -2.07
CA GLY A 113 -15.37 8.80 -3.24
C GLY A 113 -14.07 9.59 -3.05
N ASP A 114 -13.72 10.00 -1.82
CA ASP A 114 -12.44 10.66 -1.54
C ASP A 114 -11.33 9.60 -1.35
N PHE A 115 -10.96 8.95 -2.47
CA PHE A 115 -10.06 7.80 -2.46
C PHE A 115 -8.62 8.14 -2.04
N LYS A 116 -8.23 9.41 -2.14
CA LYS A 116 -6.87 9.87 -1.85
C LYS A 116 -6.42 9.51 -0.44
N LYS A 117 -7.31 9.65 0.56
CA LYS A 117 -7.00 9.31 1.97
C LYS A 117 -6.80 7.82 2.22
N TYR A 118 -7.23 6.98 1.29
CA TYR A 118 -7.10 5.53 1.37
C TYR A 118 -5.90 4.98 0.60
N LEU A 119 -5.15 5.81 -0.14
CA LEU A 119 -4.03 5.35 -0.96
C LEU A 119 -3.09 4.43 -0.16
N SER A 120 -2.68 3.32 -0.78
CA SER A 120 -1.86 2.24 -0.21
C SER A 120 -2.49 1.45 0.96
N ASN A 121 -3.69 1.78 1.44
CA ASN A 121 -4.37 0.99 2.47
C ASN A 121 -5.01 -0.27 1.87
N LEU A 122 -5.17 -1.29 2.70
CA LEU A 122 -6.13 -2.36 2.45
C LEU A 122 -7.54 -1.80 2.63
N VAL A 123 -8.36 -1.89 1.60
CA VAL A 123 -9.73 -1.36 1.60
C VAL A 123 -10.72 -2.45 1.24
N ASN A 124 -11.98 -2.24 1.61
CA ASN A 124 -13.11 -3.06 1.16
C ASN A 124 -14.21 -2.17 0.57
N VAL A 125 -14.83 -2.65 -0.51
CA VAL A 125 -16.03 -2.06 -1.10
C VAL A 125 -17.08 -3.13 -1.33
N VAL A 126 -18.34 -2.81 -1.03
CA VAL A 126 -19.50 -3.64 -1.37
C VAL A 126 -20.38 -2.86 -2.33
N GLY A 127 -20.76 -3.48 -3.44
CA GLY A 127 -21.57 -2.82 -4.47
C GLY A 127 -22.03 -3.77 -5.55
N THR A 128 -22.40 -3.20 -6.70
CA THR A 128 -22.83 -3.95 -7.89
C THR A 128 -21.84 -3.79 -9.02
N VAL A 129 -21.62 -4.84 -9.79
CA VAL A 129 -20.77 -4.78 -10.99
C VAL A 129 -21.47 -3.91 -12.04
N LYS A 130 -20.83 -2.80 -12.42
CA LYS A 130 -21.33 -1.86 -13.44
C LYS A 130 -20.84 -2.20 -14.84
N SER A 131 -19.58 -2.58 -14.98
CA SER A 131 -18.94 -2.97 -16.24
C SER A 131 -17.93 -4.07 -15.99
N VAL A 132 -17.70 -4.91 -16.99
CA VAL A 132 -16.66 -5.95 -17.00
C VAL A 132 -15.87 -5.81 -18.28
N GLU A 133 -14.56 -5.73 -18.16
CA GLU A 133 -13.61 -5.59 -19.26
C GLU A 133 -12.45 -6.57 -19.05
N LYS A 134 -11.50 -6.60 -19.98
CA LYS A 134 -10.33 -7.47 -19.86
C LYS A 134 -9.50 -7.06 -18.63
N TYR A 135 -9.35 -7.98 -17.67
CA TYR A 135 -8.60 -7.80 -16.42
C TYR A 135 -9.16 -6.74 -15.46
N GLN A 136 -10.33 -6.18 -15.70
CA GLN A 136 -10.89 -5.17 -14.80
C GLN A 136 -12.42 -5.16 -14.80
N PHE A 137 -12.99 -4.62 -13.75
CA PHE A 137 -14.43 -4.36 -13.66
C PHE A 137 -14.68 -3.15 -12.77
N THR A 138 -15.81 -2.48 -12.94
CA THR A 138 -16.19 -1.34 -12.09
C THR A 138 -17.22 -1.78 -11.06
N VAL A 139 -17.00 -1.44 -9.80
CA VAL A 139 -17.99 -1.59 -8.73
C VAL A 139 -18.70 -0.26 -8.52
N LYS A 140 -20.03 -0.27 -8.60
CA LYS A 140 -20.90 0.87 -8.30
C LYS A 140 -21.55 0.71 -6.92
N THR A 141 -21.44 1.76 -6.12
CA THR A 141 -22.19 1.96 -4.87
C THR A 141 -23.23 3.07 -5.07
N ASP A 142 -23.99 3.40 -4.02
CA ASP A 142 -24.92 4.54 -4.06
C ASP A 142 -24.20 5.90 -4.08
N LYS A 143 -22.92 5.94 -3.70
CA LYS A 143 -22.16 7.19 -3.49
C LYS A 143 -21.05 7.43 -4.50
N PHE A 144 -20.46 6.36 -5.02
CA PHE A 144 -19.29 6.42 -5.90
C PHE A 144 -19.16 5.14 -6.73
N GLU A 145 -18.28 5.21 -7.72
CA GLU A 145 -17.84 4.07 -8.51
C GLU A 145 -16.33 3.93 -8.38
N ILE A 146 -15.83 2.70 -8.37
CA ILE A 146 -14.40 2.42 -8.24
C ILE A 146 -13.99 1.29 -9.19
N LEU A 147 -12.87 1.48 -9.87
CA LEU A 147 -12.27 0.48 -10.75
C LEU A 147 -11.60 -0.60 -9.90
N ILE A 148 -11.84 -1.86 -10.24
CA ILE A 148 -11.11 -3.01 -9.71
C ILE A 148 -10.22 -3.52 -10.83
N TYR A 149 -8.91 -3.45 -10.64
CA TYR A 149 -7.93 -3.93 -11.62
C TYR A 149 -7.27 -5.22 -11.13
N ILE A 150 -7.32 -6.26 -11.97
CA ILE A 150 -6.76 -7.58 -11.69
C ILE A 150 -5.35 -7.65 -12.28
N ARG A 151 -4.35 -7.64 -11.40
CA ARG A 151 -2.95 -7.89 -11.79
C ARG A 151 -2.81 -9.30 -12.37
N LYS A 152 -1.90 -9.47 -13.33
CA LYS A 152 -1.73 -10.75 -14.06
C LYS A 152 -1.35 -11.92 -13.14
N GLU A 153 -0.71 -11.61 -12.01
CA GLU A 153 -0.30 -12.55 -10.97
C GLU A 153 -1.47 -13.06 -10.13
N VAL A 154 -2.64 -12.39 -10.20
CA VAL A 154 -3.85 -12.77 -9.48
C VAL A 154 -4.72 -13.61 -10.43
N PRO A 155 -4.87 -14.93 -10.20
CA PRO A 155 -5.54 -15.84 -11.13
C PRO A 155 -7.07 -15.74 -11.01
N PHE A 156 -7.63 -14.55 -11.22
CA PHE A 156 -9.06 -14.29 -11.20
C PHE A 156 -9.60 -14.06 -12.62
N ASN A 157 -10.63 -14.82 -13.00
CA ASN A 157 -11.29 -14.68 -14.29
C ASN A 157 -12.50 -13.73 -14.17
N VAL A 158 -12.32 -12.48 -14.58
CA VAL A 158 -13.38 -11.45 -14.58
C VAL A 158 -14.61 -11.81 -15.40
N SER A 159 -14.50 -12.69 -16.40
CA SER A 159 -15.65 -13.17 -17.20
C SER A 159 -16.64 -14.01 -16.40
N THR A 160 -16.30 -14.40 -15.17
CA THR A 160 -17.23 -15.05 -14.24
C THR A 160 -18.24 -14.06 -13.62
N LEU A 161 -17.96 -12.76 -13.71
CA LEU A 161 -18.84 -11.68 -13.26
C LEU A 161 -19.75 -11.22 -14.40
N LYS A 162 -20.93 -10.73 -14.03
CA LYS A 162 -21.92 -10.12 -14.92
C LYS A 162 -22.33 -8.76 -14.36
N VAL A 163 -22.71 -7.84 -15.26
CA VAL A 163 -23.31 -6.56 -14.85
C VAL A 163 -24.54 -6.84 -13.98
N GLY A 164 -24.63 -6.14 -12.85
CA GLY A 164 -25.66 -6.31 -11.83
C GLY A 164 -25.32 -7.30 -10.71
N ASP A 165 -24.26 -8.10 -10.85
CA ASP A 165 -23.80 -8.99 -9.76
C ASP A 165 -23.46 -8.16 -8.52
N LYS A 166 -23.93 -8.58 -7.35
CA LYS A 166 -23.51 -7.99 -6.09
C LYS A 166 -22.18 -8.60 -5.67
N VAL A 167 -21.21 -7.75 -5.34
CA VAL A 167 -19.85 -8.17 -4.98
C VAL A 167 -19.34 -7.44 -3.74
N SER A 168 -18.46 -8.10 -2.99
CA SER A 168 -17.56 -7.49 -2.01
C SER A 168 -16.14 -7.67 -2.51
N VAL A 169 -15.40 -6.57 -2.62
CA VAL A 169 -14.03 -6.57 -3.12
C VAL A 169 -13.11 -5.96 -2.07
N THR A 170 -12.10 -6.73 -1.68
CA THR A 170 -10.99 -6.29 -0.84
C THR A 170 -9.75 -6.09 -1.72
N GLY A 171 -8.88 -5.14 -1.37
CA GLY A 171 -7.63 -4.96 -2.09
C GLY A 171 -6.88 -3.72 -1.65
N VAL A 172 -5.72 -3.48 -2.24
CA VAL A 172 -4.93 -2.29 -1.96
C VAL A 172 -5.40 -1.14 -2.84
N MET A 173 -5.71 0.02 -2.25
CA MET A 173 -6.00 1.24 -3.01
C MET A 173 -4.74 1.75 -3.70
N TYR A 174 -4.79 1.93 -5.01
CA TYR A 174 -3.67 2.32 -5.86
C TYR A 174 -4.06 3.51 -6.76
N LEU A 175 -3.05 4.22 -7.25
CA LEU A 175 -3.21 5.34 -8.17
C LEU A 175 -2.46 5.02 -9.47
N TYR A 176 -3.18 4.87 -10.57
CA TYR A 176 -2.59 4.66 -11.88
C TYR A 176 -2.94 5.82 -12.81
N LYS A 177 -1.93 6.64 -13.16
CA LYS A 177 -2.09 7.77 -14.10
C LYS A 177 -3.28 8.68 -13.76
N GLY A 178 -3.46 9.01 -12.48
CA GLY A 178 -4.55 9.86 -12.00
C GLY A 178 -5.87 9.14 -11.71
N MET A 179 -5.97 7.84 -12.00
CA MET A 179 -7.16 7.03 -11.71
C MET A 179 -6.95 6.17 -10.46
N TYR A 180 -7.88 6.23 -9.52
CA TYR A 180 -7.88 5.36 -8.35
C TYR A 180 -8.45 3.98 -8.71
N GLU A 181 -7.76 2.94 -8.28
CA GLU A 181 -8.15 1.56 -8.48
C GLU A 181 -7.92 0.73 -7.22
N ILE A 182 -8.74 -0.30 -7.01
CA ILE A 182 -8.48 -1.32 -5.98
C ILE A 182 -7.77 -2.48 -6.68
N LEU A 183 -6.69 -2.94 -6.08
CA LEU A 183 -5.92 -4.10 -6.50
C LEU A 183 -6.19 -5.29 -5.57
N PRO A 184 -7.08 -6.22 -5.94
CA PRO A 184 -7.24 -7.49 -5.22
C PRO A 184 -5.92 -8.26 -5.20
N ARG A 185 -5.63 -8.95 -4.12
CA ARG A 185 -4.36 -9.66 -3.91
C ARG A 185 -4.45 -11.13 -4.29
N THR A 186 -5.66 -11.69 -4.15
CA THR A 186 -5.97 -13.08 -4.46
C THR A 186 -7.40 -13.16 -5.02
N PRO A 187 -7.83 -14.28 -5.61
CA PRO A 187 -9.23 -14.47 -6.02
C PRO A 187 -10.23 -14.34 -4.86
N GLU A 188 -9.85 -14.72 -3.65
CA GLU A 188 -10.71 -14.71 -2.45
C GLU A 188 -11.04 -13.29 -1.96
N ASP A 189 -10.27 -12.30 -2.39
CA ASP A 189 -10.56 -10.89 -2.15
C ASP A 189 -11.81 -10.43 -2.95
N ILE A 190 -12.30 -11.21 -3.92
CA ILE A 190 -13.49 -10.90 -4.72
C ILE A 190 -14.58 -11.94 -4.41
N LYS A 191 -15.62 -11.51 -3.70
CA LYS A 191 -16.75 -12.37 -3.32
C LYS A 191 -18.00 -11.93 -4.05
N LYS A 192 -18.65 -12.85 -4.75
CA LYS A 192 -19.96 -12.68 -5.35
C LYS A 192 -21.04 -13.22 -4.40
N PHE A 193 -22.16 -12.51 -4.30
CA PHE A 193 -23.34 -12.89 -3.52
C PHE A 193 -24.47 -13.41 -4.41
#